data_AF-A0A349W0M8-F1
#
_entry.id   AF-A0A349W0M8-F1
#
_cell.length_a   1.000
_cell.length_b   1.000
_cell.length_c   1.000
_cell.angle_alpha   90.00
_cell.angle_beta   90.00
_cell.angle_gamma   90.00
#
_symmetry.space_group_name_H-M   'P 1'
#
loop_
_entity.id
_entity.type
_entity.pdbx_description
1 polymer ?
#
loop_
_entity_poly.entity_id
_entity_poly.type
_entity_poly.pdbx_seq_one_letter_code
_entity_poly.pdbx_strand_id
1 'polypeptide(L)'
;MKAISFIKKHATVMLAGAAIIGFSSFKVIKLNNENKDTDLIFTYVPPAGSPAPYSDTNVKNTANWQRSSTSCSDSEDQEVACSIAVPSTSTMNSGNNIDPSKVTIETFQHSTNNYGVSPSSASTPEYNDPLNKPLDP
;
A
#
# COMPACT_ATOMS: atom_id res chain seq x y z
N MET A 1 12.66 39.07 -60.85
CA MET A 1 11.34 38.69 -60.27
C MET A 1 11.28 37.17 -60.13
N LYS A 2 10.85 36.69 -58.95
CA LYS A 2 10.16 35.42 -58.70
C LYS A 2 10.92 34.09 -58.94
N ALA A 3 11.78 33.73 -57.98
CA ALA A 3 12.09 32.31 -57.69
C ALA A 3 12.13 31.99 -56.17
N ILE A 4 11.67 32.91 -55.32
CA ILE A 4 11.67 32.77 -53.85
C ILE A 4 10.29 32.32 -53.34
N SER A 5 9.59 31.43 -54.07
CA SER A 5 8.20 31.09 -53.69
C SER A 5 7.88 29.60 -53.51
N PHE A 6 8.87 28.70 -53.53
CA PHE A 6 8.59 27.26 -53.33
C PHE A 6 9.03 26.70 -51.98
N ILE A 7 10.05 27.26 -51.32
CA ILE A 7 10.50 26.75 -50.00
C ILE A 7 9.57 27.20 -48.86
N LYS A 8 8.71 28.20 -49.09
CA LYS A 8 7.84 28.74 -48.04
C LYS A 8 6.56 27.91 -47.78
N LYS A 9 6.25 26.90 -48.59
CA LYS A 9 4.97 26.18 -48.50
C LYS A 9 5.02 24.87 -47.68
N HIS A 10 6.20 24.38 -47.34
CA HIS A 10 6.35 23.12 -46.59
C HIS A 10 6.97 23.27 -45.19
N ALA A 11 7.50 24.45 -44.84
CA ALA A 11 8.00 24.71 -43.49
C ALA A 11 6.89 24.96 -42.45
N THR A 12 5.69 25.37 -42.86
CA THR A 12 4.58 25.72 -41.94
C THR A 12 3.61 24.56 -41.69
N VAL A 13 3.65 23.49 -42.49
CA VAL A 13 2.76 22.33 -42.31
C VAL A 13 3.37 21.26 -41.41
N MET A 14 4.68 21.30 -41.15
CA MET A 14 5.38 20.29 -40.36
C MET A 14 5.49 20.63 -38.86
N LEU A 15 4.91 21.75 -38.41
CA LEU A 15 4.94 22.20 -37.01
C LEU A 15 3.59 22.08 -36.28
N ALA A 16 2.64 21.32 -36.83
CA ALA A 16 1.30 21.14 -36.26
C ALA A 16 0.94 19.66 -35.99
N GLY A 17 1.94 18.80 -35.78
CA GLY A 17 1.74 17.35 -35.58
C GLY A 17 2.38 16.77 -34.33
N ALA A 18 2.83 17.62 -33.39
CA ALA A 18 3.52 17.19 -32.17
C ALA A 18 2.99 17.92 -30.94
N ALA A 19 1.80 17.51 -30.51
CA ALA A 19 1.20 17.67 -29.17
C ALA A 19 -0.24 17.18 -29.37
N ILE A 20 -0.71 16.06 -28.84
CA ILE A 20 -0.86 15.77 -27.43
C ILE A 20 -0.94 14.23 -27.33
N ILE A 21 0.16 13.54 -27.01
CA ILE A 21 0.05 12.29 -26.24
C ILE A 21 0.02 12.75 -24.78
N GLY A 22 -1.10 13.36 -24.42
CA GLY A 22 -1.42 13.71 -23.05
C GLY A 22 -1.86 12.43 -22.38
N PHE A 23 -0.93 11.81 -21.66
CA PHE A 23 -1.13 10.80 -20.62
C PHE A 23 -2.57 10.76 -20.11
N SER A 24 -3.40 9.92 -20.71
CA SER A 24 -4.72 9.56 -20.19
C SER A 24 -4.58 8.56 -19.04
N SER A 25 -3.57 8.72 -18.19
CA SER A 25 -3.34 7.89 -16.99
C SER A 25 -3.93 8.49 -15.72
N PHE A 26 -4.46 9.72 -15.76
CA PHE A 26 -5.19 10.32 -14.63
C PHE A 26 -6.66 9.86 -14.56
N LYS A 27 -6.88 8.55 -14.59
CA LYS A 27 -8.13 7.93 -14.09
C LYS A 27 -7.93 6.57 -13.42
N VAL A 28 -6.70 6.18 -13.08
CA VAL A 28 -6.48 4.93 -12.31
C VAL A 28 -6.47 5.17 -10.79
N ILE A 29 -6.24 6.41 -10.34
CA ILE A 29 -6.25 6.75 -8.90
C ILE A 29 -7.67 6.63 -8.29
N LYS A 30 -8.75 6.69 -9.09
CA LYS A 30 -10.11 6.52 -8.58
C LYS A 30 -10.53 5.05 -8.39
N LEU A 31 -9.99 4.12 -9.17
CA LEU A 31 -10.29 2.68 -9.00
C LEU A 31 -9.64 2.09 -7.75
N ASN A 32 -8.50 2.64 -7.30
CA ASN A 32 -7.85 2.15 -6.08
C ASN A 32 -8.60 2.58 -4.79
N ASN A 33 -9.31 3.70 -4.83
CA ASN A 33 -10.14 4.16 -3.71
C ASN A 33 -11.48 3.42 -3.61
N GLU A 34 -11.93 2.71 -4.65
CA GLU A 34 -13.20 1.94 -4.60
C GLU A 34 -13.10 0.69 -3.72
N ASN A 35 -11.91 0.20 -3.38
CA ASN A 35 -11.75 -0.95 -2.48
C ASN A 35 -11.65 -0.57 -1.00
N LYS A 36 -11.31 0.69 -0.67
CA LYS A 36 -11.15 1.13 0.73
C LYS A 36 -12.44 0.99 1.54
N ASP A 37 -13.61 1.08 0.90
CA ASP A 37 -14.91 0.89 1.57
C ASP A 37 -15.17 -0.56 2.04
N THR A 38 -14.36 -1.53 1.58
CA THR A 38 -14.47 -2.94 1.99
C THR A 38 -13.26 -3.45 2.78
N ASP A 39 -12.31 -2.58 3.08
CA ASP A 39 -11.14 -2.96 3.84
C ASP A 39 -11.51 -3.20 5.32
N LEU A 40 -10.92 -4.25 5.86
CA LEU A 40 -11.11 -4.69 7.22
C LEU A 40 -9.82 -4.42 7.99
N ILE A 41 -9.91 -3.62 9.05
CA ILE A 41 -8.81 -3.32 9.96
C ILE A 41 -8.46 -4.56 10.78
N PHE A 42 -7.18 -4.89 10.80
CA PHE A 42 -6.58 -5.88 11.69
C PHE A 42 -5.54 -5.21 12.57
N THR A 43 -5.56 -5.52 13.87
CA THR A 43 -4.58 -5.05 14.85
C THR A 43 -3.66 -6.20 15.22
N TYR A 44 -2.37 -5.91 15.35
CA TYR A 44 -1.37 -6.86 15.78
C TYR A 44 -1.54 -7.20 17.27
N VAL A 45 -1.64 -8.49 17.55
CA VAL A 45 -1.75 -9.08 18.89
C VAL A 45 -0.55 -10.01 19.07
N PRO A 46 0.51 -9.57 19.76
CA PRO A 46 1.70 -10.38 19.95
C PRO A 46 1.38 -11.70 20.65
N PRO A 47 2.06 -12.80 20.29
CA PRO A 47 1.86 -14.08 20.95
C PRO A 47 2.26 -14.00 22.42
N ALA A 48 1.35 -14.44 23.31
CA ALA A 48 1.57 -14.39 24.75
C ALA A 48 2.81 -15.19 25.17
N GLY A 49 3.62 -14.61 26.06
CA GLY A 49 4.85 -15.25 26.58
C GLY A 49 6.02 -15.31 25.58
N SER A 50 5.90 -14.69 24.41
CA SER A 50 7.01 -14.58 23.47
C SER A 50 8.12 -13.68 24.02
N PRO A 51 9.38 -14.12 24.06
CA PRO A 51 10.50 -13.27 24.46
C PRO A 51 10.83 -12.18 23.41
N ALA A 52 10.25 -12.29 22.21
CA ALA A 52 10.45 -11.39 21.08
C ALA A 52 9.08 -11.10 20.42
N PRO A 53 8.19 -10.36 21.10
CA PRO A 53 6.80 -10.19 20.68
C PRO A 53 6.66 -9.53 19.30
N TYR A 54 7.61 -8.69 18.88
CA TYR A 54 7.61 -8.01 17.59
C TYR A 54 8.71 -8.53 16.66
N SER A 55 9.15 -9.79 16.81
CA SER A 55 10.10 -10.39 15.87
C SER A 55 9.53 -10.44 14.45
N ASP A 56 10.41 -10.45 13.45
CA ASP A 56 10.03 -10.57 12.03
C ASP A 56 9.02 -11.70 11.79
N THR A 57 9.30 -12.88 12.37
CA THR A 57 8.43 -14.06 12.24
C THR A 57 7.06 -13.83 12.88
N ASN A 58 7.01 -13.19 14.05
CA ASN A 58 5.73 -12.96 14.74
C ASN A 58 4.89 -11.91 14.02
N VAL A 59 5.51 -10.83 13.55
CA VAL A 59 4.81 -9.76 12.80
C VAL A 59 4.28 -10.28 11.47
N LYS A 60 5.06 -11.11 10.75
CA LYS A 60 4.63 -11.72 9.47
C LYS A 60 3.54 -12.77 9.62
N ASN A 61 3.39 -13.35 10.80
CA ASN A 61 2.40 -14.39 11.03
C ASN A 61 0.99 -13.78 11.11
N THR A 62 0.19 -13.98 10.07
CA THR A 62 -1.19 -13.48 9.96
C THR A 62 -2.12 -13.97 11.09
N ALA A 63 -1.78 -15.06 11.78
CA ALA A 63 -2.54 -15.52 12.95
C ALA A 63 -2.41 -14.60 14.18
N ASN A 64 -1.37 -13.77 14.23
CA ASN A 64 -1.17 -12.76 15.27
C ASN A 64 -1.89 -11.44 14.94
N TRP A 65 -2.77 -11.41 13.94
CA TRP A 65 -3.53 -10.24 13.54
C TRP A 65 -5.02 -10.49 13.75
N GLN A 66 -5.64 -9.64 14.56
CA GLN A 66 -7.04 -9.78 14.96
C GLN A 66 -7.90 -8.67 14.36
N ARG A 67 -9.08 -9.03 13.86
CA ARG A 67 -10.07 -8.07 13.37
C ARG A 67 -10.41 -7.04 14.46
N SER A 68 -10.35 -5.76 14.10
CA SER A 68 -10.62 -4.64 15.00
C SER A 68 -11.55 -3.61 14.36
N SER A 69 -12.39 -2.92 15.13
CA SER A 69 -13.15 -1.77 14.63
C SER A 69 -12.30 -0.50 14.49
N THR A 70 -11.07 -0.50 15.01
CA THR A 70 -10.27 0.71 15.21
C THR A 70 -8.83 0.45 14.83
N SER A 71 -8.26 1.35 14.02
CA SER A 71 -6.83 1.36 13.69
C SER A 71 -6.01 1.99 14.81
N CYS A 72 -4.70 1.80 14.74
CA CYS A 72 -3.78 2.54 15.61
C CYS A 72 -3.73 4.03 15.24
N SER A 73 -3.12 4.84 16.12
CA SER A 73 -2.86 6.25 15.84
C SER A 73 -1.63 6.41 14.95
N ASP A 74 -1.66 7.35 14.03
CA ASP A 74 -0.51 7.78 13.22
C ASP A 74 0.25 8.96 13.88
N SER A 75 -0.19 9.41 15.06
CA SER A 75 0.36 10.57 15.76
C SER A 75 1.61 10.30 16.60
N GLU A 76 2.02 9.03 16.72
CA GLU A 76 3.10 8.58 17.59
C GLU A 76 4.24 7.95 16.78
N ASP A 77 5.39 7.72 17.42
CA ASP A 77 6.54 7.09 16.79
C ASP A 77 6.19 5.73 16.18
N GLN A 78 6.67 5.48 14.97
CA GLN A 78 6.25 4.35 14.13
C GLN A 78 7.30 3.23 14.18
N GLU A 79 7.42 2.53 15.31
CA GLU A 79 8.53 1.60 15.57
C GLU A 79 8.17 0.12 15.39
N VAL A 80 7.05 -0.30 15.98
CA VAL A 80 6.61 -1.71 15.96
C VAL A 80 5.20 -1.89 15.44
N ALA A 81 4.92 -3.09 14.91
CA ALA A 81 3.65 -3.42 14.27
C ALA A 81 2.42 -3.08 15.11
N CYS A 82 1.43 -2.43 14.48
CA CYS A 82 0.21 -2.01 15.17
C CYS A 82 -1.08 -2.36 14.42
N SER A 83 -1.35 -1.79 13.24
CA SER A 83 -2.56 -2.12 12.47
C SER A 83 -2.32 -2.10 10.97
N ILE A 84 -3.09 -2.90 10.24
CA ILE A 84 -3.15 -2.90 8.77
C ILE A 84 -4.62 -2.96 8.32
N ALA A 85 -4.91 -2.43 7.14
CA ALA A 85 -6.20 -2.60 6.48
C ALA A 85 -6.09 -3.69 5.41
N VAL A 86 -6.98 -4.67 5.40
CA VAL A 86 -6.94 -5.81 4.48
C VAL A 86 -8.24 -5.89 3.69
N PRO A 87 -8.21 -5.98 2.35
CA PRO A 87 -9.42 -6.13 1.55
C PRO A 87 -10.23 -7.35 1.97
N SER A 88 -11.55 -7.21 2.10
CA SER A 88 -12.44 -8.32 2.49
C SER A 88 -12.28 -9.58 1.62
N THR A 89 -11.95 -9.44 0.33
CA THR A 89 -11.66 -10.54 -0.60
C THR A 89 -10.40 -11.36 -0.25
N SER A 90 -9.55 -10.80 0.61
CA SER A 90 -8.27 -11.35 1.10
C SER A 90 -8.37 -11.84 2.54
N THR A 91 -9.59 -11.98 3.02
CA THR A 91 -9.91 -12.51 4.34
C THR A 91 -10.67 -13.83 4.21
N MET A 92 -10.72 -14.56 5.31
CA MET A 92 -11.49 -15.78 5.49
C MET A 92 -12.40 -15.64 6.72
N ASN A 93 -13.24 -16.65 6.97
CA ASN A 93 -14.18 -16.67 8.10
C ASN A 93 -15.05 -15.40 8.17
N SER A 94 -15.58 -14.98 7.02
CA SER A 94 -16.41 -13.78 6.89
C SER A 94 -15.73 -12.49 7.34
N GLY A 95 -14.42 -12.35 7.09
CA GLY A 95 -13.69 -11.14 7.46
C GLY A 95 -13.00 -11.17 8.81
N ASN A 96 -13.06 -12.29 9.54
CA ASN A 96 -12.49 -12.37 10.88
C ASN A 96 -11.00 -12.73 10.90
N ASN A 97 -10.47 -13.28 9.81
CA ASN A 97 -9.08 -13.70 9.71
C ASN A 97 -8.49 -13.27 8.37
N ILE A 98 -7.22 -12.89 8.36
CA ILE A 98 -6.46 -12.68 7.13
C ILE A 98 -6.22 -14.04 6.46
N ASP A 99 -6.40 -14.13 5.16
CA ASP A 99 -6.09 -15.34 4.38
C ASP A 99 -4.56 -15.38 4.10
N PRO A 100 -3.78 -16.27 4.74
CA PRO A 100 -2.33 -16.34 4.57
C PRO A 100 -1.89 -16.73 3.15
N SER A 101 -2.79 -17.29 2.33
CA SER A 101 -2.49 -17.61 0.93
C SER A 101 -2.53 -16.39 0.01
N LYS A 102 -3.10 -15.29 0.49
CA LYS A 102 -3.36 -14.07 -0.28
C LYS A 102 -2.55 -12.87 0.21
N VAL A 103 -2.31 -12.78 1.52
CA VAL A 103 -1.61 -11.64 2.13
C VAL A 103 -0.26 -12.09 2.65
N THR A 104 0.80 -11.44 2.16
CA THR A 104 2.16 -11.55 2.71
C THR A 104 2.53 -10.22 3.36
N ILE A 105 2.74 -10.22 4.68
CA ILE A 105 3.06 -9.00 5.42
C ILE A 105 4.54 -8.66 5.24
N GLU A 106 4.83 -7.43 4.86
CA GLU A 106 6.19 -6.92 4.74
C GLU A 106 6.57 -6.13 5.99
N THR A 107 7.81 -6.27 6.42
CA THR A 107 8.31 -5.72 7.68
C THR A 107 9.54 -4.87 7.44
N PHE A 108 9.81 -3.97 8.38
CA PHE A 108 11.10 -3.31 8.50
C PHE A 108 11.63 -3.49 9.91
N GLN A 109 12.94 -3.66 10.03
CA GLN A 109 13.59 -3.76 11.33
C GLN A 109 13.79 -2.36 11.91
N HIS A 110 13.26 -2.12 13.10
CA HIS A 110 13.55 -0.92 13.87
C HIS A 110 14.74 -1.16 14.80
N SER A 111 14.70 -2.22 15.61
CA SER A 111 15.80 -2.65 16.48
C SER A 111 15.83 -4.17 16.64
N THR A 112 16.74 -4.72 17.46
CA THR A 112 16.84 -6.18 17.66
C THR A 112 15.51 -6.75 18.14
N ASN A 113 14.90 -7.64 17.34
CA ASN A 113 13.60 -8.27 17.61
C ASN A 113 12.38 -7.32 17.63
N ASN A 114 12.52 -6.10 17.13
CA ASN A 114 11.44 -5.13 17.04
C ASN A 114 11.24 -4.69 15.59
N TYR A 115 10.12 -5.12 15.02
CA TYR A 115 9.76 -4.90 13.63
C TYR A 115 8.42 -4.16 13.53
N GLY A 116 8.39 -3.20 12.61
CA GLY A 116 7.19 -2.57 12.11
C GLY A 116 6.72 -3.22 10.80
N VAL A 117 5.57 -2.78 10.31
CA VAL A 117 4.99 -3.17 9.02
C VAL A 117 5.28 -2.09 7.99
N SER A 118 5.82 -2.50 6.84
CA SER A 118 6.07 -1.64 5.68
C SER A 118 4.82 -1.54 4.80
N PRO A 119 4.68 -0.51 3.95
CA PRO A 119 3.73 -0.56 2.83
C PRO A 119 3.95 -1.83 2.00
N SER A 120 2.86 -2.48 1.61
CA SER A 120 2.93 -3.68 0.78
C SER A 120 3.45 -3.33 -0.62
N SER A 121 4.29 -4.20 -1.19
CA SER A 121 4.74 -4.09 -2.58
C SER A 121 3.92 -4.98 -3.54
N ALA A 122 3.03 -5.83 -3.00
CA ALA A 122 2.22 -6.74 -3.77
C ALA A 122 1.13 -6.02 -4.58
N SER A 123 0.97 -6.40 -5.85
CA SER A 123 -0.02 -5.76 -6.74
C SER A 123 -1.45 -6.21 -6.46
N THR A 124 -1.66 -7.46 -6.04
CA THR A 124 -2.96 -7.99 -5.61
C THR A 124 -2.82 -9.29 -4.80
N PRO A 125 -3.55 -9.47 -3.68
CA PRO A 125 -4.11 -8.39 -2.88
C PRO A 125 -3.05 -7.72 -2.01
N GLU A 126 -3.08 -6.40 -2.03
CA GLU A 126 -2.29 -5.53 -1.16
C GLU A 126 -3.01 -5.38 0.19
N TYR A 127 -2.28 -5.32 1.30
CA TYR A 127 -2.80 -4.69 2.52
C TYR A 127 -2.47 -3.20 2.49
N ASN A 128 -3.38 -2.37 2.99
CA ASN A 128 -3.32 -0.93 2.92
C ASN A 128 -3.00 -0.29 4.28
N ASP A 129 -2.53 0.96 4.21
CA ASP A 129 -2.38 1.88 5.35
C ASP A 129 -1.76 1.23 6.61
N PRO A 130 -0.56 0.60 6.51
CA PRO A 130 0.08 0.03 7.69
C PRO A 130 0.45 1.14 8.68
N LEU A 131 0.05 0.94 9.94
CA LEU A 131 0.40 1.78 11.07
C LEU A 131 1.20 0.96 12.09
N ASN A 132 2.17 1.64 12.65
CA ASN A 132 3.05 1.17 13.71
C ASN A 132 2.79 2.01 14.97
N LYS A 133 3.47 1.66 16.06
CA LYS A 133 3.37 2.37 17.34
C LYS A 133 4.74 2.42 18.03
N PRO A 134 4.89 3.26 19.07
CA PRO A 134 6.08 3.24 19.90
C PRO A 134 6.25 1.88 20.57
N LEU A 135 7.50 1.44 20.73
CA LEU A 135 7.81 0.23 21.48
C LEU A 135 7.38 0.37 22.96
N ASP A 136 7.63 1.55 23.52
CA ASP A 136 7.28 1.93 24.89
C ASP A 136 6.32 3.15 24.86
N PRO A 137 5.11 3.05 25.43
CA PRO A 137 4.15 4.16 25.49
C PRO A 137 4.49 5.24 26.54
#